data_AF-A0A932LR13-F1
#
_entry.id   AF-A0A932LR13-F1
#
_cell.length_a   1.000
_cell.length_b   1.000
_cell.length_c   1.000
_cell.angle_alpha   90.00
_cell.angle_beta   90.00
_cell.angle_gamma   90.00
#
_symmetry.space_group_name_H-M   'P 1'
#
loop_
_entity.id
_entity.type
_entity.pdbx_description
1 polymer ?
#
loop_
_entity_poly.entity_id
_entity_poly.type
_entity_poly.pdbx_seq_one_letter_code
_entity_poly.pdbx_strand_id
1 'polypeptide(L)'
;MANLQEVLKSRDEKLADAQKAQTDLLRKQRELDDAKRELELTVEKRVQAGLANTREQAKKEAEDALKLKVMEKEQTIASMQKQIEELKRKAEQGSQQLQGEVQELELEALLSAKFPRDTIQPVPKGEHGGDVLHIVFGPSGQPCGTILWESKRTKNWSDGWLTKLRGDQRSSKAEVAVIVSQTLPKGMETFGLIDQVWITDPRSVVPVAVALRQMLVEVASARQASEGQQTKTEMIYQYLTGPRFRQRVQAIVEAFSSMQEDLAKEKKAITKQWA
;
A
#
# COMPACT_ATOMS: atom_id res chain seq x y z
N MET A 1 66.10 116.86 9.34
CA MET A 1 65.66 116.06 8.18
C MET A 1 66.10 114.60 8.28
N ALA A 2 67.32 114.28 8.75
CA ALA A 2 67.81 112.89 8.86
C ALA A 2 67.00 111.96 9.80
N ASN A 3 66.51 112.47 10.94
CA ASN A 3 65.77 111.67 11.94
C ASN A 3 64.36 111.23 11.48
N LEU A 4 63.77 111.90 10.48
CA LEU A 4 62.44 111.56 9.95
C LEU A 4 62.50 110.39 8.95
N GLN A 5 63.61 110.26 8.20
CA GLN A 5 63.82 109.17 7.24
C GLN A 5 64.08 107.83 7.92
N GLU A 6 64.75 107.83 9.07
CA GLU A 6 65.04 106.61 9.84
C GLU A 6 63.78 106.02 10.48
N VAL A 7 62.88 106.89 10.97
CA VAL A 7 61.55 106.50 11.50
C VAL A 7 60.64 105.95 10.40
N LEU A 8 60.66 106.53 9.20
CA LEU A 8 59.90 106.02 8.06
C LEU A 8 60.39 104.64 7.64
N LYS A 9 61.71 104.45 7.55
CA LYS A 9 62.31 103.16 7.19
C LYS A 9 61.98 102.05 8.20
N SER A 10 62.04 102.36 9.51
CA SER A 10 61.61 101.43 10.57
C SER A 10 60.12 101.10 10.51
N ARG A 11 59.27 102.06 10.13
CA ARG A 11 57.82 101.80 9.95
C ARG A 11 57.55 100.95 8.72
N ASP A 12 58.26 101.17 7.61
CA ASP A 12 58.11 100.39 6.39
C ASP A 12 58.56 98.94 6.60
N GLU A 13 59.64 98.70 7.35
CA GLU A 13 60.07 97.35 7.76
C GLU A 13 59.03 96.66 8.64
N LYS A 14 58.49 97.36 9.65
CA LYS A 14 57.40 96.82 10.49
C LYS A 14 56.11 96.55 9.70
N LEU A 15 55.80 97.37 8.70
CA LEU A 15 54.66 97.18 7.81
C LEU A 15 54.87 95.96 6.91
N ALA A 16 56.08 95.77 6.37
CA ALA A 16 56.43 94.61 5.57
C ALA A 16 56.37 93.31 6.40
N ASP A 17 56.89 93.31 7.63
CA ASP A 17 56.81 92.17 8.54
C ASP A 17 55.37 91.84 8.94
N ALA A 18 54.55 92.86 9.22
CA ALA A 18 53.13 92.67 9.51
C ALA A 18 52.36 92.12 8.30
N GLN A 19 52.63 92.63 7.09
CA GLN A 19 52.05 92.10 5.85
C GLN A 19 52.46 90.64 5.61
N LYS A 20 53.74 90.30 5.86
CA LYS A 20 54.25 88.94 5.72
C LYS A 20 53.62 87.97 6.72
N ALA A 21 53.51 88.37 7.99
CA ALA A 21 52.83 87.60 9.02
C ALA A 21 51.33 87.42 8.71
N GLN A 22 50.68 88.43 8.14
CA GLN A 22 49.28 88.35 7.71
C GLN A 22 49.11 87.38 6.54
N THR A 23 50.01 87.38 5.56
CA THR A 23 49.98 86.40 4.46
C THR A 23 50.25 84.97 4.93
N ASP A 24 51.15 84.79 5.90
CA ASP A 24 51.44 83.46 6.46
C ASP A 24 50.28 82.92 7.31
N LEU A 25 49.60 83.79 8.07
CA LEU A 25 48.36 83.43 8.77
C LEU A 25 47.25 83.03 7.80
N LEU A 26 47.06 83.79 6.71
CA LEU A 26 46.07 83.45 5.68
C LEU A 26 46.40 82.13 4.98
N ARG A 27 47.68 81.82 4.74
CA ARG A 27 48.11 80.52 4.21
C ARG A 27 47.79 79.38 5.18
N LYS A 28 48.20 79.51 6.44
CA LYS A 28 47.92 78.49 7.48
C LYS A 28 46.42 78.28 7.70
N GLN A 29 45.62 79.34 7.61
CA GLN A 29 44.17 79.25 7.71
C GLN A 29 43.58 78.42 6.55
N ARG A 30 44.04 78.65 5.31
CA ARG A 30 43.61 77.85 4.14
C ARG A 30 44.04 76.40 4.26
N GLU A 31 45.28 76.14 4.67
CA GLU A 31 45.79 74.79 4.89
C GLU A 31 44.99 74.04 5.97
N LEU A 32 44.62 74.71 7.06
CA LEU A 32 43.77 74.15 8.11
C LEU A 32 42.35 73.85 7.62
N ASP A 33 41.76 74.75 6.83
CA ASP A 33 40.42 74.57 6.30
C ASP A 33 40.38 73.45 5.25
N ASP A 34 41.40 73.32 4.40
CA ASP A 34 41.54 72.23 3.44
C ASP A 34 41.77 70.88 4.15
N ALA A 35 42.63 70.85 5.18
CA ALA A 35 42.85 69.66 5.99
C ALA A 35 41.59 69.22 6.76
N LYS A 36 40.78 70.16 7.25
CA LYS A 36 39.48 69.85 7.87
C LYS A 36 38.51 69.23 6.89
N ARG A 37 38.38 69.79 5.68
CA ARG A 37 37.52 69.23 4.63
C ARG A 37 37.94 67.82 4.22
N GLU A 38 39.24 67.61 4.07
CA GLU A 38 39.77 66.28 3.72
C GLU A 38 39.53 65.27 4.85
N LEU A 39 39.69 65.68 6.11
CA LEU A 39 39.39 64.86 7.28
C LEU A 39 37.90 64.51 7.36
N GLU A 40 37.01 65.49 7.20
CA GLU A 40 35.55 65.28 7.18
C GLU A 40 35.14 64.30 6.08
N LEU A 41 35.66 64.49 4.87
CA LEU A 41 35.41 63.58 3.73
C LEU A 41 35.91 62.16 4.01
N THR A 42 37.07 62.03 4.67
CA THR A 42 37.64 60.73 5.04
C THR A 42 36.81 60.04 6.12
N VAL A 43 36.35 60.80 7.12
CA VAL A 43 35.44 60.30 8.17
C VAL A 43 34.12 59.83 7.56
N GLU A 44 33.52 60.62 6.67
CA GLU A 44 32.25 60.27 6.03
C GLU A 44 32.37 59.01 5.17
N LYS A 45 33.44 58.88 4.38
CA LYS A 45 33.75 57.65 3.62
C LYS A 45 33.92 56.44 4.54
N ARG A 46 34.59 56.60 5.69
CA ARG A 46 34.83 55.52 6.65
C ARG A 46 33.53 55.09 7.34
N VAL A 47 32.65 56.03 7.65
CA VAL A 47 31.32 55.76 8.21
C VAL A 47 30.44 55.04 7.19
N GLN A 48 30.41 55.49 5.93
CA GLN A 48 29.64 54.81 4.87
C GLN A 48 30.15 53.38 4.62
N ALA A 49 31.46 53.18 4.57
CA ALA A 49 32.05 51.85 4.43
C ALA A 49 31.72 50.94 5.62
N GLY A 50 31.77 51.48 6.85
CA GLY A 50 31.37 50.76 8.05
C GLY A 50 29.90 50.34 8.03
N LEU A 51 28.99 51.25 7.67
CA LEU A 51 27.55 50.98 7.54
C LEU A 51 27.23 49.94 6.46
N ALA A 52 27.95 49.98 5.34
CA ALA A 52 27.80 48.99 4.27
C ALA A 52 28.19 47.59 4.77
N ASN A 53 29.35 47.46 5.43
CA ASN A 53 29.80 46.20 6.00
C ASN A 53 28.85 45.68 7.08
N THR A 54 28.33 46.53 7.97
CA THR A 54 27.38 46.11 9.00
C THR A 54 26.06 45.64 8.40
N ARG A 55 25.56 46.30 7.35
CA ARG A 55 24.35 45.86 6.64
C ARG A 55 24.54 44.52 5.95
N GLU A 56 25.68 44.32 5.30
CA GLU A 56 25.96 43.08 4.60
C GLU A 56 26.13 41.91 5.58
N GLN A 57 26.81 42.14 6.70
CA GLN A 57 26.94 41.17 7.78
C GLN A 57 25.57 40.80 8.38
N ALA A 58 24.75 41.80 8.72
CA ALA A 58 23.41 41.57 9.26
C ALA A 58 22.49 40.82 8.28
N LYS A 59 22.59 41.12 6.97
CA LYS A 59 21.84 40.41 5.94
C LYS A 59 22.28 38.95 5.84
N LYS A 60 23.59 38.69 5.85
CA LYS A 60 24.16 37.36 5.76
C LYS A 60 23.79 36.49 6.97
N GLU A 61 23.86 37.05 8.17
CA GLU A 61 23.44 36.37 9.40
C GLU A 61 21.94 36.03 9.39
N ALA A 62 21.10 36.93 8.89
CA ALA A 62 19.67 36.69 8.74
C ALA A 62 19.37 35.58 7.70
N GLU A 63 20.07 35.59 6.57
CA GLU A 63 19.95 34.56 5.53
C GLU A 63 20.42 33.18 6.03
N ASP A 64 21.55 33.12 6.72
CA ASP A 64 22.09 31.88 7.29
C ASP A 64 21.16 31.30 8.37
N ALA A 65 20.62 32.14 9.25
CA ALA A 65 19.66 31.73 10.27
C ALA A 65 18.34 31.22 9.65
N LEU A 66 17.86 31.85 8.57
CA LEU A 66 16.67 31.40 7.86
C LEU A 66 16.93 30.06 7.16
N LYS A 67 18.10 29.91 6.52
CA LYS A 67 18.52 28.70 5.82
C LYS A 67 18.61 27.51 6.77
N LEU A 68 19.17 27.69 7.96
CA LEU A 68 19.24 26.66 9.00
C LEU A 68 17.84 26.19 9.42
N LYS A 69 16.92 27.13 9.69
CA LYS A 69 15.52 26.80 10.04
C LYS A 69 14.78 26.08 8.92
N VAL A 70 15.03 26.46 7.65
CA VAL A 70 14.43 25.78 6.50
C VAL A 70 14.95 24.35 6.41
N MET A 71 16.26 24.13 6.52
CA MET A 71 16.86 22.80 6.50
C MET A 71 16.36 21.88 7.62
N GLU A 72 16.22 22.41 8.85
CA GLU A 72 15.64 21.65 9.97
C GLU A 72 14.19 21.23 9.70
N LYS A 73 13.38 22.16 9.16
CA LYS A 73 12.00 21.86 8.78
C LYS A 73 11.93 20.85 7.62
N GLU A 74 12.78 20.97 6.61
CA GLU A 74 12.86 20.01 5.50
C GLU A 74 13.23 18.61 5.98
N GLN A 75 14.23 18.49 6.86
CA GLN A 75 14.57 17.19 7.48
C GLN A 75 13.41 16.63 8.31
N THR A 76 12.72 17.48 9.07
CA THR A 76 11.55 17.07 9.86
C THR A 76 10.43 16.56 8.95
N ILE A 77 10.12 17.28 7.86
CA ILE A 77 9.11 16.89 6.88
C ILE A 77 9.50 15.57 6.21
N ALA A 78 10.76 15.40 5.81
CA ALA A 78 11.24 14.16 5.19
C ALA A 78 11.13 12.96 6.14
N SER A 79 11.49 13.15 7.42
CA SER A 79 11.34 12.13 8.46
C SER A 79 9.87 11.75 8.69
N MET A 80 8.99 12.75 8.79
CA MET A 80 7.54 12.54 8.94
C MET A 80 6.94 11.82 7.73
N GLN A 81 7.32 12.21 6.51
CA GLN A 81 6.87 11.54 5.29
C GLN A 81 7.25 10.06 5.28
N LYS A 82 8.50 9.74 5.67
CA LYS A 82 8.96 8.35 5.76
C LYS A 82 8.16 7.55 6.80
N GLN A 83 7.87 8.14 7.96
CA GLN A 83 7.03 7.49 8.98
C GLN A 83 5.60 7.26 8.50
N ILE A 84 5.01 8.22 7.77
CA ILE A 84 3.67 8.08 7.19
C ILE A 84 3.65 6.93 6.17
N GLU A 85 4.65 6.84 5.30
CA GLU A 85 4.78 5.75 4.32
C GLU A 85 4.85 4.38 5.01
N GLU A 86 5.66 4.25 6.06
CA GLU A 86 5.79 3.01 6.83
C GLU A 86 4.49 2.63 7.56
N LEU A 87 3.81 3.59 8.17
CA LEU A 87 2.53 3.38 8.83
C LEU A 87 1.45 2.97 7.82
N LYS A 88 1.42 3.62 6.66
CA LYS A 88 0.50 3.29 5.56
C LYS A 88 0.72 1.85 5.08
N ARG A 89 1.98 1.44 4.88
CA ARG A 89 2.33 0.06 4.49
C ARG A 89 1.88 -0.96 5.55
N LYS A 90 2.12 -0.68 6.84
CA LYS A 90 1.68 -1.57 7.94
C LYS A 90 0.15 -1.67 8.02
N ALA A 91 -0.55 -0.55 7.85
CA ALA A 91 -2.02 -0.52 7.85
C ALA A 91 -2.61 -1.30 6.66
N GLU A 92 -2.06 -1.13 5.46
CA GLU A 92 -2.47 -1.89 4.27
C GLU A 92 -2.23 -3.39 4.44
N GLN A 93 -1.09 -3.78 5.02
CA GLN A 93 -0.79 -5.19 5.29
C GLN A 93 -1.75 -5.80 6.34
N GLY A 94 -2.05 -5.09 7.42
CA GLY A 94 -3.02 -5.53 8.43
C GLY A 94 -4.43 -5.66 7.84
N SER A 95 -4.83 -4.71 6.97
CA SER A 95 -6.11 -4.76 6.28
C SER A 95 -6.22 -5.98 5.34
N GLN A 96 -5.16 -6.31 4.60
CA GLN A 96 -5.16 -7.50 3.73
C GLN A 96 -5.27 -8.81 4.53
N GLN A 97 -4.61 -8.90 5.68
CA GLN A 97 -4.68 -10.08 6.53
C GLN A 97 -6.07 -10.26 7.15
N LEU A 98 -6.62 -9.19 7.73
CA LEU A 98 -7.98 -9.19 8.28
C LEU A 98 -9.01 -9.57 7.21
N GLN A 99 -8.80 -9.08 5.99
CA GLN A 99 -9.65 -9.36 4.86
C GLN A 99 -9.59 -10.82 4.38
N GLY A 100 -8.43 -11.48 4.50
CA GLY A 100 -8.30 -12.92 4.26
C GLY A 100 -9.05 -13.74 5.31
N GLU A 101 -8.87 -13.39 6.59
CA GLU A 101 -9.55 -14.03 7.73
C GLU A 101 -11.08 -13.95 7.63
N VAL A 102 -11.60 -12.78 7.23
CA VAL A 102 -13.05 -12.61 7.03
C VAL A 102 -13.59 -13.56 5.96
N GLN A 103 -12.83 -13.82 4.89
CA GLN A 103 -13.28 -14.70 3.81
C GLN A 103 -13.21 -16.19 4.19
N GLU A 104 -12.19 -16.59 4.96
CA GLU A 104 -12.12 -17.93 5.55
C GLU A 104 -13.33 -18.18 6.46
N LEU A 105 -13.65 -17.21 7.33
CA LEU A 105 -14.83 -17.25 8.21
C LEU A 105 -16.15 -17.26 7.42
N GLU A 106 -16.24 -16.49 6.33
CA GLU A 106 -17.44 -16.48 5.47
C GLU A 106 -17.66 -17.83 4.79
N LEU A 107 -16.59 -18.46 4.29
CA LEU A 107 -16.66 -19.79 3.68
C LEU A 107 -17.10 -20.85 4.71
N GLU A 108 -16.51 -20.82 5.91
CA GLU A 108 -16.89 -21.71 7.01
C GLU A 108 -18.37 -21.54 7.39
N ALA A 109 -18.82 -20.29 7.58
CA ALA A 109 -20.19 -19.98 7.94
C ALA A 109 -21.18 -20.42 6.85
N LEU A 110 -20.84 -20.20 5.58
CA LEU A 110 -21.65 -20.59 4.43
C LEU A 110 -21.83 -22.11 4.34
N LEU A 111 -20.73 -22.86 4.46
CA LEU A 111 -20.75 -24.33 4.43
C LEU A 111 -21.50 -24.89 5.65
N SER A 112 -21.26 -24.35 6.84
CA SER A 112 -21.91 -24.79 8.09
C SER A 112 -23.42 -24.55 8.05
N ALA A 113 -23.85 -23.39 7.55
CA ALA A 113 -25.27 -23.07 7.41
C ALA A 113 -25.95 -23.98 6.37
N LYS A 114 -25.25 -24.32 5.27
CA LYS A 114 -25.80 -25.16 4.21
C LYS A 114 -25.85 -26.64 4.58
N PHE A 115 -24.86 -27.12 5.35
CA PHE A 115 -24.66 -28.54 5.65
C PHE A 115 -24.59 -28.78 7.17
N PRO A 116 -25.69 -28.59 7.92
CA PRO A 116 -25.70 -28.67 9.39
C PRO A 116 -25.43 -30.07 9.97
N ARG A 117 -25.46 -31.12 9.15
CA ARG A 117 -25.13 -32.50 9.55
C ARG A 117 -23.67 -32.86 9.30
N ASP A 118 -22.99 -32.07 8.49
CA ASP A 118 -21.59 -32.27 8.16
C ASP A 118 -20.72 -31.57 9.21
N THR A 119 -19.46 -31.97 9.33
CA THR A 119 -18.52 -31.29 10.22
C THR A 119 -17.64 -30.36 9.41
N ILE A 120 -17.70 -29.06 9.70
CA ILE A 120 -16.88 -28.02 9.07
C ILE A 120 -15.86 -27.56 10.12
N GLN A 121 -14.57 -27.69 9.82
CA GLN A 121 -13.48 -27.37 10.73
C GLN A 121 -12.47 -26.45 10.05
N PRO A 122 -12.10 -25.31 10.67
CA PRO A 122 -11.00 -24.51 10.18
C PRO A 122 -9.69 -25.27 10.37
N VAL A 123 -8.78 -25.15 9.42
CA VAL A 123 -7.42 -25.68 9.58
C VAL A 123 -6.53 -24.61 10.22
N PRO A 124 -5.79 -24.92 11.29
CA PRO A 124 -4.95 -23.93 11.97
C PRO A 124 -3.89 -23.30 11.05
N LYS A 125 -3.73 -21.98 11.17
CA LYS A 125 -2.68 -21.25 10.44
C LYS A 125 -1.29 -21.77 10.82
N GLY A 126 -0.51 -22.17 9.81
CA GLY A 126 0.85 -22.68 10.00
C GLY A 126 0.98 -24.20 9.92
N GLU A 127 -0.15 -24.94 9.87
CA GLU A 127 -0.15 -26.35 9.50
C GLU A 127 -0.26 -26.52 7.97
N HIS A 128 0.27 -27.61 7.45
CA HIS A 128 0.09 -27.98 6.04
C HIS A 128 -1.35 -28.46 5.82
N GLY A 129 -2.24 -27.54 5.49
CA GLY A 129 -3.62 -27.83 5.14
C GLY A 129 -4.26 -26.58 4.52
N GLY A 130 -5.23 -26.79 3.64
CA GLY A 130 -6.03 -25.68 3.11
C GLY A 130 -6.94 -25.08 4.18
N ASP A 131 -7.66 -24.00 3.88
CA ASP A 131 -8.38 -23.21 4.89
C ASP A 131 -9.47 -23.95 5.68
N VAL A 132 -10.28 -24.82 5.05
CA VAL A 132 -11.42 -25.50 5.70
C VAL A 132 -11.46 -26.98 5.36
N LEU A 133 -11.62 -27.83 6.38
CA LEU A 133 -11.94 -29.25 6.25
C LEU A 133 -13.44 -29.48 6.42
N HIS A 134 -14.04 -30.09 5.41
CA HIS A 134 -15.46 -30.44 5.39
C HIS A 134 -15.60 -31.95 5.37
N ILE A 135 -15.95 -32.53 6.53
CA ILE A 135 -16.23 -33.96 6.68
C ILE A 135 -17.71 -34.20 6.40
N VAL A 136 -17.98 -34.93 5.33
CA VAL A 136 -19.34 -35.20 4.84
C VAL A 136 -19.94 -36.39 5.57
N PHE A 137 -21.16 -36.22 6.07
CA PHE A 137 -21.91 -37.30 6.72
C PHE A 137 -23.10 -37.75 5.86
N GLY A 138 -23.28 -39.06 5.75
CA GLY A 138 -24.42 -39.63 5.05
C GLY A 138 -25.73 -39.49 5.84
N PRO A 139 -26.88 -39.83 5.24
CA PRO A 139 -28.18 -39.72 5.89
C PRO A 139 -28.30 -40.48 7.23
N SER A 140 -27.59 -41.60 7.37
CA SER A 140 -27.52 -42.44 8.57
C SER A 140 -26.39 -42.08 9.54
N GLY A 141 -25.70 -40.94 9.33
CA GLY A 141 -24.69 -40.44 10.26
C GLY A 141 -23.30 -41.09 10.13
N GLN A 142 -23.06 -41.90 9.10
CA GLN A 142 -21.73 -42.41 8.78
C GLN A 142 -20.89 -41.36 8.04
N PRO A 143 -19.57 -41.30 8.26
CA PRO A 143 -18.68 -40.48 7.44
C PRO A 143 -18.61 -41.03 6.01
N CYS A 144 -18.73 -40.15 5.02
CA CYS A 144 -18.73 -40.49 3.59
C CYS A 144 -17.50 -39.98 2.83
N GLY A 145 -16.72 -39.10 3.44
CA GLY A 145 -15.50 -38.54 2.87
C GLY A 145 -15.26 -37.12 3.35
N THR A 146 -14.19 -36.53 2.87
CA THR A 146 -13.69 -35.22 3.29
C THR A 146 -13.35 -34.38 2.08
N ILE A 147 -13.78 -33.11 2.12
CA ILE A 147 -13.46 -32.09 1.13
C ILE A 147 -12.54 -31.08 1.80
N LEU A 148 -11.38 -30.84 1.18
CA LEU A 148 -10.47 -29.76 1.57
C LEU A 148 -10.77 -28.53 0.73
N TRP A 149 -11.07 -27.41 1.39
CA TRP A 149 -11.36 -26.13 0.75
C TRP A 149 -10.22 -25.15 0.99
N GLU A 150 -9.82 -24.45 -0.07
CA GLU A 150 -8.84 -23.37 -0.05
C GLU A 150 -9.47 -22.12 -0.66
N SER A 151 -9.42 -21.00 0.04
CA SER A 151 -9.85 -19.69 -0.41
C SER A 151 -8.66 -18.88 -0.93
N LYS A 152 -8.83 -18.24 -2.09
CA LYS A 152 -7.82 -17.42 -2.74
C LYS A 152 -8.39 -16.09 -3.19
N ARG A 153 -8.02 -15.04 -2.47
CA ARG A 153 -8.32 -13.66 -2.84
C ARG A 153 -7.11 -12.98 -3.46
N THR A 154 -6.98 -13.12 -4.76
CA THR A 154 -5.91 -12.44 -5.49
C THR A 154 -6.45 -11.92 -6.82
N LYS A 155 -5.74 -10.96 -7.41
CA LYS A 155 -6.11 -10.42 -8.73
C LYS A 155 -5.67 -11.33 -9.87
N ASN A 156 -4.64 -12.16 -9.66
CA ASN A 156 -4.01 -12.98 -10.68
C ASN A 156 -4.01 -14.44 -10.23
N TRP A 157 -4.52 -15.32 -11.08
CA TRP A 157 -4.43 -16.76 -10.89
C TRP A 157 -2.96 -17.23 -10.90
N SER A 158 -2.63 -18.21 -10.06
CA SER A 158 -1.33 -18.90 -10.08
C SER A 158 -1.52 -20.41 -10.07
N ASP A 159 -0.97 -21.09 -11.08
CA ASP A 159 -1.01 -22.55 -11.20
C ASP A 159 -0.26 -23.26 -10.06
N GLY A 160 0.65 -22.56 -9.38
CA GLY A 160 1.35 -23.06 -8.20
C GLY A 160 0.41 -23.45 -7.05
N TRP A 161 -0.79 -22.87 -6.98
CA TRP A 161 -1.79 -23.21 -5.97
C TRP A 161 -2.30 -24.66 -6.11
N LEU A 162 -2.39 -25.18 -7.33
CA LEU A 162 -2.84 -26.55 -7.60
C LEU A 162 -1.87 -27.57 -7.02
N THR A 163 -0.56 -27.33 -7.21
CA THR A 163 0.48 -28.21 -6.68
C THR A 163 0.54 -28.17 -5.16
N LYS A 164 0.43 -26.97 -4.56
CA LYS A 164 0.39 -26.80 -3.11
C LYS A 164 -0.83 -27.53 -2.51
N LEU A 165 -2.04 -27.24 -3.01
CA LEU A 165 -3.26 -27.79 -2.45
C LEU A 165 -3.33 -29.32 -2.58
N ARG A 166 -2.77 -29.91 -3.64
CA ARG A 166 -2.65 -31.39 -3.73
C ARG A 166 -1.73 -31.97 -2.67
N GLY A 167 -0.68 -31.24 -2.29
CA GLY A 167 0.15 -31.60 -1.14
C GLY A 167 -0.66 -31.62 0.13
N ASP A 168 -1.37 -30.52 0.37
CA ASP A 168 -2.22 -30.32 1.54
C ASP A 168 -3.37 -31.35 1.61
N GLN A 169 -3.98 -31.69 0.48
CA GLN A 169 -5.00 -32.74 0.34
C GLN A 169 -4.48 -34.11 0.80
N ARG A 170 -3.24 -34.47 0.43
CA ARG A 170 -2.65 -35.75 0.85
C ARG A 170 -2.36 -35.75 2.35
N SER A 171 -1.85 -34.64 2.88
CA SER A 171 -1.56 -34.48 4.30
C SER A 171 -2.83 -34.59 5.16
N SER A 172 -3.93 -33.97 4.70
CA SER A 172 -5.22 -34.02 5.38
C SER A 172 -6.06 -35.26 5.07
N LYS A 173 -5.57 -36.14 4.17
CA LYS A 173 -6.26 -37.34 3.69
C LYS A 173 -7.65 -37.05 3.09
N ALA A 174 -7.84 -35.87 2.51
CA ALA A 174 -9.10 -35.50 1.89
C ALA A 174 -9.27 -36.16 0.51
N GLU A 175 -10.46 -36.71 0.26
CA GLU A 175 -10.80 -37.33 -1.02
C GLU A 175 -10.93 -36.30 -2.15
N VAL A 176 -11.34 -35.07 -1.81
CA VAL A 176 -11.55 -33.98 -2.78
C VAL A 176 -10.86 -32.71 -2.31
N ALA A 177 -10.26 -31.98 -3.24
CA ALA A 177 -9.70 -30.65 -3.01
C ALA A 177 -10.41 -29.60 -3.88
N VAL A 178 -10.71 -28.44 -3.29
CA VAL A 178 -11.42 -27.35 -3.94
C VAL A 178 -10.72 -26.00 -3.67
N ILE A 179 -10.48 -25.22 -4.71
CA ILE A 179 -10.06 -23.83 -4.64
C ILE A 179 -11.26 -22.93 -4.93
N VAL A 180 -11.58 -22.05 -4.00
CA VAL A 180 -12.51 -20.95 -4.17
C VAL A 180 -11.69 -19.70 -4.51
N SER A 181 -11.85 -19.14 -5.72
CA SER A 181 -11.11 -17.94 -6.11
C SER A 181 -11.93 -16.91 -6.88
N GLN A 182 -11.65 -15.62 -6.63
CA GLN A 182 -12.27 -14.51 -7.36
C GLN A 182 -11.74 -14.39 -8.80
N THR A 183 -10.48 -14.74 -9.03
CA THR A 183 -9.88 -14.76 -10.36
C THR A 183 -9.68 -16.21 -10.76
N LEU A 184 -10.34 -16.65 -11.83
CA LEU A 184 -10.26 -18.02 -12.33
C LEU A 184 -9.13 -18.19 -13.37
N PRO A 185 -8.69 -19.43 -13.65
CA PRO A 185 -7.80 -19.73 -14.77
C PRO A 185 -8.38 -19.27 -16.11
N LYS A 186 -7.50 -19.05 -17.10
CA LYS A 186 -7.92 -18.67 -18.46
C LYS A 186 -8.86 -19.74 -19.05
N GLY A 187 -9.99 -19.31 -19.58
CA GLY A 187 -11.00 -20.18 -20.19
C GLY A 187 -12.01 -20.81 -19.22
N MET A 188 -11.99 -20.40 -17.95
CA MET A 188 -12.97 -20.83 -16.94
C MET A 188 -13.84 -19.65 -16.50
N GLU A 189 -15.16 -19.81 -16.56
CA GLU A 189 -16.12 -18.75 -16.20
C GLU A 189 -16.73 -18.92 -14.81
N THR A 190 -16.99 -20.16 -14.38
CA THR A 190 -17.71 -20.46 -13.13
C THR A 190 -16.93 -21.44 -12.26
N PHE A 191 -16.86 -22.70 -12.69
CA PHE A 191 -16.10 -23.72 -12.02
C PHE A 191 -15.62 -24.79 -13.00
N GLY A 192 -14.65 -25.59 -12.58
CA GLY A 192 -14.18 -26.73 -13.34
C GLY A 192 -13.14 -27.53 -12.59
N LEU A 193 -12.63 -28.57 -13.25
CA LEU A 193 -11.62 -29.46 -12.69
C LEU A 193 -10.33 -29.28 -13.48
N ILE A 194 -9.26 -28.86 -12.80
CA ILE A 194 -7.92 -28.80 -13.37
C ILE A 194 -7.02 -29.60 -12.46
N ASP A 195 -6.22 -30.50 -13.02
CA ASP A 195 -5.16 -31.16 -12.25
C ASP A 195 -5.66 -31.94 -11.01
N GLN A 196 -6.89 -32.48 -11.08
CA GLN A 196 -7.62 -33.14 -9.99
C GLN A 196 -8.06 -32.24 -8.83
N VAL A 197 -7.98 -30.92 -9.00
CA VAL A 197 -8.47 -29.91 -8.05
C VAL A 197 -9.67 -29.20 -8.65
N TRP A 198 -10.78 -29.17 -7.91
CA TRP A 198 -11.93 -28.38 -8.30
C TRP A 198 -11.62 -26.91 -8.08
N ILE A 199 -11.98 -26.07 -9.04
CA ILE A 199 -11.81 -24.62 -8.96
C ILE A 199 -13.21 -24.04 -9.14
N THR A 200 -13.60 -23.11 -8.29
CA THR A 200 -14.91 -22.46 -8.34
C THR A 200 -14.80 -20.99 -7.98
N ASP A 201 -15.66 -20.18 -8.59
CA ASP A 201 -15.90 -18.82 -8.13
C ASP A 201 -16.74 -18.82 -6.83
N PRO A 202 -16.70 -17.75 -6.02
CA PRO A 202 -17.44 -17.65 -4.76
C PRO A 202 -18.96 -17.86 -4.89
N ARG A 203 -19.57 -17.49 -6.03
CA ARG A 203 -21.03 -17.62 -6.21
C ARG A 203 -21.44 -19.07 -6.46
N SER A 204 -20.55 -19.86 -7.05
CA SER A 204 -20.79 -21.27 -7.37
C SER A 204 -20.33 -22.25 -6.28
N VAL A 205 -19.78 -21.75 -5.15
CA VAL A 205 -19.30 -22.59 -4.03
C VAL A 205 -20.36 -23.55 -3.52
N VAL A 206 -21.57 -23.05 -3.23
CA VAL A 206 -22.65 -23.88 -2.68
C VAL A 206 -23.10 -24.97 -3.68
N PRO A 207 -23.41 -24.65 -4.94
CA PRO A 207 -23.68 -25.67 -5.96
C PRO A 207 -22.59 -26.74 -6.07
N VAL A 208 -21.31 -26.32 -6.12
CA VAL A 208 -20.16 -27.23 -6.20
C VAL A 208 -20.09 -28.11 -4.95
N ALA A 209 -20.23 -27.53 -3.76
CA ALA A 209 -20.25 -28.27 -2.50
C ALA A 209 -21.38 -29.31 -2.47
N VAL A 210 -22.59 -28.97 -2.94
CA VAL A 210 -23.73 -29.91 -3.01
C VAL A 210 -23.40 -31.09 -3.93
N ALA A 211 -22.85 -30.82 -5.11
CA ALA A 211 -22.50 -31.86 -6.08
C ALA A 211 -21.41 -32.80 -5.55
N LEU A 212 -20.33 -32.25 -4.99
CA LEU A 212 -19.22 -33.02 -4.43
C LEU A 212 -19.64 -33.83 -3.21
N ARG A 213 -20.46 -33.25 -2.34
CA ARG A 213 -21.02 -33.93 -1.19
C ARG A 213 -21.87 -35.13 -1.62
N GLN A 214 -22.75 -34.95 -2.61
CA GLN A 214 -23.59 -36.03 -3.13
C GLN A 214 -22.73 -37.17 -3.71
N MET A 215 -21.70 -36.82 -4.49
CA MET A 215 -20.75 -37.79 -5.03
C MET A 215 -20.07 -38.61 -3.91
N LEU A 216 -19.60 -37.96 -2.84
CA LEU A 216 -18.96 -38.66 -1.71
C LEU A 216 -19.92 -39.62 -1.01
N VAL A 217 -21.17 -39.18 -0.76
CA VAL A 217 -22.21 -40.04 -0.17
C VAL A 217 -22.49 -41.26 -1.05
N GLU A 218 -22.63 -41.07 -2.36
CA GLU A 218 -22.89 -42.15 -3.30
C GLU A 218 -21.72 -43.15 -3.38
N VAL A 219 -20.48 -42.65 -3.42
CA VAL A 219 -19.28 -43.51 -3.41
C VAL A 219 -19.19 -44.30 -2.11
N ALA A 220 -19.48 -43.68 -0.96
CA ALA A 220 -19.51 -44.37 0.33
C ALA A 220 -20.59 -45.46 0.37
N SER A 221 -21.81 -45.16 -0.10
CA SER A 221 -22.89 -46.14 -0.19
C SER A 221 -22.55 -47.30 -1.13
N ALA A 222 -21.92 -47.03 -2.28
CA ALA A 222 -21.47 -48.08 -3.21
C ALA A 222 -20.38 -48.97 -2.59
N ARG A 223 -19.43 -48.38 -1.84
CA ARG A 223 -18.40 -49.13 -1.10
C ARG A 223 -19.03 -50.05 -0.05
N GLN A 224 -19.99 -49.53 0.72
CA GLN A 224 -20.70 -50.30 1.75
C GLN A 224 -21.54 -51.43 1.15
N ALA A 225 -22.26 -51.17 0.05
CA ALA A 225 -23.02 -52.21 -0.65
C ALA A 225 -22.13 -53.30 -1.26
N SER A 226 -20.88 -52.96 -1.60
CA SER A 226 -19.85 -53.89 -2.10
C SER A 226 -19.10 -54.61 -0.97
N GLU A 227 -19.35 -54.23 0.29
CA GLU A 227 -18.71 -54.80 1.46
C GLU A 227 -19.32 -56.20 1.73
N GLY A 228 -18.65 -57.23 1.21
CA GLY A 228 -19.12 -58.62 1.23
C GLY A 228 -19.12 -59.30 -0.14
N GLN A 229 -18.87 -58.57 -1.23
CA GLN A 229 -18.68 -59.13 -2.57
C GLN A 229 -17.20 -59.14 -2.97
N GLN A 230 -16.73 -60.23 -3.60
CA GLN A 230 -15.31 -60.44 -3.92
C GLN A 230 -14.76 -59.52 -5.03
N THR A 231 -15.61 -58.78 -5.76
CA THR A 231 -15.23 -57.92 -6.90
C THR A 231 -15.41 -56.42 -6.62
N LYS A 232 -14.74 -55.92 -5.58
CA LYS A 232 -14.88 -54.52 -5.09
C LYS A 232 -14.48 -53.43 -6.09
N THR A 233 -13.52 -53.70 -6.97
CA THR A 233 -12.93 -52.67 -7.84
C THR A 233 -13.75 -52.40 -9.10
N GLU A 234 -14.38 -53.43 -9.66
CA GLU A 234 -15.03 -53.38 -10.97
C GLU A 234 -16.39 -52.66 -10.92
N MET A 235 -17.14 -52.82 -9.82
CA MET A 235 -18.41 -52.10 -9.58
C MET A 235 -18.22 -50.61 -9.30
N ILE A 236 -17.21 -50.24 -8.50
CA ILE A 236 -16.88 -48.83 -8.24
C ILE A 236 -16.44 -48.14 -9.54
N TYR A 237 -15.62 -48.82 -10.35
CA TYR A 237 -15.22 -48.33 -11.66
C TYR A 237 -16.40 -48.15 -12.61
N GLN A 238 -17.32 -49.14 -12.72
CA GLN A 238 -18.54 -49.03 -13.52
C GLN A 238 -19.48 -47.91 -13.09
N TYR A 239 -19.57 -47.60 -11.79
CA TYR A 239 -20.41 -46.52 -11.31
C TYR A 239 -19.81 -45.14 -11.62
N LEU A 240 -18.51 -44.96 -11.34
CA LEU A 240 -17.79 -43.70 -11.61
C LEU A 240 -17.68 -43.39 -13.11
N THR A 241 -17.60 -44.42 -13.95
CA THR A 241 -17.54 -44.28 -15.42
C THR A 241 -18.90 -44.46 -16.10
N GLY A 242 -19.95 -44.74 -15.34
CA GLY A 242 -21.26 -45.11 -15.86
C GLY A 242 -22.11 -43.92 -16.30
N PRO A 243 -23.10 -44.13 -17.21
CA PRO A 243 -24.00 -43.08 -17.69
C PRO A 243 -24.78 -42.37 -16.57
N ARG A 244 -25.04 -43.08 -15.47
CA ARG A 244 -25.83 -42.58 -14.32
C ARG A 244 -25.16 -41.42 -13.58
N PHE A 245 -23.85 -41.49 -13.37
CA PHE A 245 -23.10 -40.41 -12.70
C PHE A 245 -23.06 -39.16 -13.58
N ARG A 246 -22.73 -39.34 -14.88
CA ARG A 246 -22.69 -38.24 -15.87
C ARG A 246 -24.04 -37.54 -16.01
N GLN A 247 -25.14 -38.29 -16.13
CA GLN A 247 -26.48 -37.73 -16.27
C GLN A 247 -26.93 -36.95 -15.02
N ARG A 248 -26.52 -37.37 -13.82
CA ARG A 248 -26.87 -36.66 -12.57
C ARG A 248 -26.06 -35.38 -12.37
N VAL A 249 -24.76 -35.41 -12.63
CA VAL A 249 -23.93 -34.19 -12.60
C VAL A 249 -24.46 -33.19 -13.63
N GLN A 250 -24.79 -33.66 -14.83
CA GLN A 250 -25.35 -32.82 -15.89
C GLN A 250 -26.72 -32.24 -15.52
N ALA A 251 -27.63 -33.02 -14.92
CA ALA A 251 -28.92 -32.51 -14.45
C ALA A 251 -28.78 -31.44 -13.36
N ILE A 252 -27.77 -31.56 -12.48
CA ILE A 252 -27.47 -30.55 -11.47
C ILE A 252 -26.95 -29.27 -12.13
N VAL A 253 -26.00 -29.37 -13.08
CA VAL A 253 -25.47 -28.23 -13.83
C VAL A 253 -26.56 -27.52 -14.65
N GLU A 254 -27.45 -28.27 -15.28
CA GLU A 254 -28.58 -27.75 -16.06
C GLU A 254 -29.60 -27.02 -15.17
N ALA A 255 -29.94 -27.59 -14.01
CA ALA A 255 -30.84 -26.95 -13.05
C ALA A 255 -30.27 -25.64 -12.49
N PHE A 256 -28.96 -25.57 -12.23
CA PHE A 256 -28.32 -24.35 -11.75
C PHE A 256 -28.17 -23.28 -12.84
N SER A 257 -27.88 -23.69 -14.08
CA SER A 257 -27.84 -22.78 -15.23
C SER A 257 -29.21 -22.14 -15.46
N SER A 258 -30.30 -22.90 -15.32
CA SER A 258 -31.66 -22.36 -15.43
C SER A 258 -31.98 -21.38 -14.29
N MET A 259 -31.63 -21.71 -13.04
CA MET A 259 -31.87 -20.81 -11.91
C MET A 259 -31.10 -19.49 -12.05
N GLN A 260 -29.87 -19.52 -12.54
CA GLN A 260 -29.06 -18.32 -12.76
C GLN A 260 -29.62 -17.45 -13.89
N GLU A 261 -30.11 -18.07 -14.97
CA GLU A 261 -30.81 -17.36 -16.05
C GLU A 261 -32.10 -16.69 -15.56
N ASP A 262 -32.87 -17.38 -14.72
CA ASP A 262 -34.13 -16.85 -14.20
C ASP A 262 -33.88 -15.67 -13.25
N LEU A 263 -32.88 -15.77 -12.36
CA LEU A 263 -32.42 -14.64 -11.53
C LEU A 263 -31.94 -13.45 -12.38
N ALA A 264 -31.25 -13.70 -13.50
CA ALA A 264 -30.81 -12.65 -14.41
C ALA A 264 -31.99 -11.99 -15.15
N LYS A 265 -33.02 -12.76 -15.51
CA LYS A 265 -34.26 -12.26 -16.12
C LYS A 265 -35.05 -11.41 -15.11
N GLU A 266 -35.21 -11.87 -13.87
CA GLU A 266 -35.87 -11.12 -12.80
C GLU A 266 -35.17 -9.80 -12.52
N LYS A 267 -33.83 -9.80 -12.42
CA LYS A 267 -33.03 -8.59 -12.21
C LYS A 267 -33.22 -7.58 -13.35
N LYS A 268 -33.24 -8.04 -14.60
CA LYS A 268 -33.52 -7.19 -15.77
C LYS A 268 -34.94 -6.64 -15.75
N ALA A 269 -35.93 -7.45 -15.36
CA ALA A 269 -37.33 -7.03 -15.27
C ALA A 269 -37.53 -5.94 -14.20
N ILE A 270 -36.95 -6.12 -13.01
CA ILE A 270 -36.99 -5.13 -11.93
C ILE A 270 -36.28 -3.85 -12.36
N THR A 271 -35.09 -3.95 -12.96
CA THR A 271 -34.34 -2.76 -13.41
C THR A 271 -35.10 -1.98 -14.49
N LYS A 272 -35.87 -2.67 -15.34
CA LYS A 272 -36.73 -2.06 -16.36
C LYS A 272 -38.02 -1.45 -15.79
N GLN A 273 -38.55 -1.98 -14.69
CA GLN A 273 -39.71 -1.40 -14.00
C GLN A 273 -39.36 -0.16 -13.17
N TRP A 274 -38.09 0.01 -12.82
CA TRP A 274 -37.59 1.11 -11.98
C TRP A 274 -36.86 2.21 -12.78
N ALA A 275 -36.82 2.07 -14.12
CA ALA A 275 -36.37 3.08 -15.07
C ALA A 275 -37.58 3.72 -15.76
#